data_AF-A0A520N579-F1
#
_entry.id   AF-A0A520N579-F1
#
_cell.length_a   1.000
_cell.length_b   1.000
_cell.length_c   1.000
_cell.angle_alpha   90.00
_cell.angle_beta   90.00
_cell.angle_gamma   90.00
#
_symmetry.space_group_name_H-M   'P 1'
#
loop_
_entity.id
_entity.type
_entity.pdbx_description
1 polymer ?
#
loop_
_entity_poly.entity_id
_entity_poly.type
_entity_poly.pdbx_seq_one_letter_code
_entity_poly.pdbx_strand_id
1 'polypeptide(L)' 'MCRRGMREIDLLLREFSQTKLDHLDQEELIIFEQILSYDDQKLYDFIFKKTDLNNNAHENFINKYLKTFTKQGNF' A
#
# COMPACT_ATOMS: atom_id res chain seq x y z
N MET A 1 -19.64 8.03 -7.80
CA MET A 1 -18.48 8.93 -7.99
C MET A 1 -17.31 8.39 -7.18
N CYS A 2 -16.06 8.64 -7.59
CA CYS A 2 -14.79 8.21 -6.92
C CYS A 2 -14.27 6.77 -7.17
N ARG A 3 -14.43 6.20 -8.37
CA ARG A 3 -13.92 4.83 -8.70
C ARG A 3 -12.54 4.76 -9.39
N ARG A 4 -11.85 5.89 -9.61
CA ARG A 4 -10.57 5.84 -10.34
C ARG A 4 -9.43 5.26 -9.50
N GLY A 5 -9.23 5.76 -8.27
CA GLY A 5 -8.13 5.30 -7.41
C GLY A 5 -8.30 3.91 -6.80
N MET A 6 -9.54 3.46 -6.56
CA MET A 6 -9.83 2.13 -5.96
C MET A 6 -9.26 0.98 -6.78
N ARG A 7 -9.27 1.09 -8.12
CA ARG A 7 -8.82 0.00 -8.99
C ARG A 7 -7.31 -0.16 -8.98
N GLU A 8 -6.58 0.94 -8.85
CA GLU A 8 -5.11 0.93 -8.79
C GLU A 8 -4.62 0.39 -7.45
N ILE A 9 -5.25 0.82 -6.34
CA ILE A 9 -4.96 0.28 -5.00
C ILE A 9 -5.29 -1.20 -4.91
N ASP A 10 -6.47 -1.63 -5.36
CA ASP A 10 -6.85 -3.04 -5.36
C ASP A 10 -5.83 -3.89 -6.12
N LEU A 11 -5.43 -3.46 -7.33
CA LEU A 11 -4.47 -4.20 -8.15
C LEU A 11 -3.07 -4.26 -7.51
N LEU A 12 -2.62 -3.14 -6.93
CA LEU A 12 -1.32 -3.05 -6.26
C LEU A 12 -1.29 -3.89 -4.97
N LEU A 13 -2.34 -3.82 -4.15
CA LEU A 13 -2.50 -4.66 -2.96
C LEU A 13 -2.58 -6.13 -3.33
N ARG A 14 -3.27 -6.49 -4.42
CA ARG A 14 -3.44 -7.87 -4.86
C ARG A 14 -2.15 -8.48 -5.41
N GLU A 15 -1.35 -7.72 -6.15
CA GLU A 15 -0.01 -8.14 -6.59
C GLU A 15 0.96 -8.25 -5.41
N PHE A 16 0.94 -7.26 -4.52
CA PHE A 16 1.72 -7.30 -3.28
C PHE A 16 1.36 -8.51 -2.42
N SER A 17 0.06 -8.77 -2.28
CA SER A 17 -0.46 -9.88 -1.48
C SER A 17 -0.02 -11.25 -2.04
N GLN A 18 0.02 -11.38 -3.37
CA GLN A 18 0.46 -12.63 -4.00
C GLN A 18 1.96 -12.87 -3.95
N THR A 19 2.77 -11.82 -3.98
CA THR A 19 4.23 -11.94 -4.18
C THR A 19 5.05 -11.70 -2.93
N LYS A 20 4.55 -10.86 -2.00
CA LYS A 20 5.27 -10.44 -0.81
C LYS A 20 4.63 -10.85 0.49
N LEU A 21 3.33 -11.12 0.53
CA LEU A 21 2.65 -11.52 1.76
C LEU A 21 3.23 -12.80 2.37
N ASP A 22 3.65 -13.75 1.53
CA ASP A 22 4.32 -14.99 1.95
C ASP A 22 5.71 -14.74 2.57
N HIS A 23 6.32 -13.60 2.25
CA HIS A 23 7.63 -13.18 2.76
C HIS A 23 7.55 -12.15 3.90
N LEU A 24 6.35 -11.78 4.36
CA LEU A 24 6.18 -10.87 5.49
C LEU A 24 6.29 -11.64 6.81
N ASP A 25 6.94 -11.01 7.79
CA ASP A 25 6.97 -11.49 9.16
C ASP A 25 5.65 -11.17 9.89
N GLN A 26 5.42 -11.76 11.07
CA GLN A 26 4.15 -11.54 11.82
C GLN A 26 3.92 -10.06 12.15
N GLU A 27 4.97 -9.31 12.51
CA GLU A 27 4.87 -7.89 12.80
C GLU A 27 4.49 -7.07 11.57
N GLU A 28 5.05 -7.44 10.42
CA GLU A 28 4.82 -6.81 9.12
C GLU A 28 3.40 -7.11 8.59
N LEU A 29 2.88 -8.32 8.83
CA LEU A 29 1.49 -8.69 8.56
C LEU A 29 0.50 -7.86 9.38
N ILE A 30 0.77 -7.66 10.67
CA ILE A 30 -0.08 -6.83 11.55
C ILE A 30 -0.12 -5.39 11.04
N ILE A 31 1.02 -4.84 10.63
CA ILE A 31 1.06 -3.50 10.02
C ILE A 31 0.27 -3.48 8.72
N PHE A 32 0.38 -4.51 7.88
CA PHE A 32 -0.38 -4.60 6.65
C PHE A 32 -1.89 -4.65 6.87
N GLU A 33 -2.37 -5.42 7.85
CA GLU A 33 -3.78 -5.43 8.23
C GLU A 33 -4.27 -4.05 8.72
N GLN A 34 -3.44 -3.34 9.50
CA GLN A 34 -3.75 -1.96 9.90
C GLN A 34 -3.81 -1.01 8.70
N ILE A 35 -2.94 -1.22 7.72
CA ILE A 35 -2.92 -0.44 6.47
C ILE A 35 -4.19 -0.70 5.65
N LEU A 36 -4.62 -1.96 5.53
CA LEU A 36 -5.87 -2.35 4.87
C LEU A 36 -7.12 -1.80 5.58
N SER A 37 -7.02 -1.47 6.86
CA SER A 37 -8.07 -0.78 7.61
C SER A 37 -8.22 0.70 7.21
N TYR A 38 -7.21 1.30 6.56
CA TYR A 38 -7.37 2.64 5.98
C TYR A 38 -8.24 2.60 4.73
N ASP A 39 -8.98 3.69 4.55
CA ASP A 39 -9.76 3.91 3.33
C ASP A 39 -8.85 3.91 2.09
N ASP A 40 -9.28 3.22 1.02
CA ASP A 40 -8.54 3.12 -0.24
C ASP A 40 -8.15 4.50 -0.78
N GLN A 41 -8.99 5.52 -0.56
CA GLN A 41 -8.69 6.88 -0.97
C GLN A 41 -7.48 7.45 -0.23
N LYS A 42 -7.31 7.10 1.05
CA LYS A 42 -6.18 7.55 1.89
C LYS A 42 -4.89 6.85 1.49
N LEU A 43 -4.96 5.54 1.20
CA LEU A 43 -3.83 4.78 0.67
C LEU A 43 -3.41 5.29 -0.71
N TYR A 44 -4.38 5.58 -1.57
CA TYR A 44 -4.13 6.19 -2.88
C TYR A 44 -3.46 7.56 -2.75
N ASP A 45 -3.97 8.44 -1.89
CA ASP A 45 -3.38 9.77 -1.68
C ASP A 45 -1.95 9.65 -1.13
N PHE A 46 -1.68 8.72 -0.21
CA PHE A 46 -0.31 8.47 0.27
C PHE A 46 0.62 7.91 -0.82
N ILE A 47 0.20 6.90 -1.58
CA ILE A 47 1.05 6.21 -2.57
C ILE A 47 1.27 7.07 -3.81
N PHE A 48 0.20 7.66 -4.35
CA PHE A 48 0.22 8.40 -5.62
C PHE A 48 0.46 9.90 -5.44
N LYS A 49 -0.10 10.53 -4.39
CA LYS A 49 0.10 11.96 -4.12
C LYS A 49 1.18 12.26 -3.08
N LYS A 50 1.78 11.22 -2.47
CA LYS A 50 2.84 11.35 -1.45
C LYS A 50 2.38 12.18 -0.24
N THR A 51 1.12 12.04 0.14
CA THR A 51 0.55 12.71 1.31
C THR A 51 0.89 11.92 2.57
N ASP A 52 1.47 12.52 3.61
CA ASP A 52 1.84 11.82 4.85
C ASP A 52 0.63 11.22 5.59
N LEU A 53 0.79 10.00 6.10
CA LEU A 53 -0.19 9.32 6.98
C LEU A 53 -0.01 9.72 8.45
N ASN A 54 1.01 10.53 8.76
CA ASN A 54 1.37 10.96 10.11
C ASN A 54 1.61 9.77 11.05
N ASN A 55 2.09 8.66 10.48
CA ASN A 55 2.30 7.40 11.18
C ASN A 55 3.51 6.68 10.58
N ASN A 56 4.68 6.99 11.14
CA ASN A 56 5.97 6.60 10.57
C ASN A 56 6.11 5.10 10.30
N ALA A 57 5.54 4.24 11.16
CA ALA A 57 5.61 2.79 10.97
C ALA A 57 4.89 2.36 9.68
N HIS A 58 3.67 2.86 9.47
CA HIS A 58 2.86 2.56 8.29
C HIS A 58 3.49 3.17 7.04
N GLU A 59 3.96 4.41 7.14
CA GLU A 59 4.62 5.11 6.04
C GLU A 59 5.88 4.39 5.59
N ASN A 60 6.70 3.92 6.53
CA ASN A 60 7.90 3.15 6.24
C ASN A 60 7.55 1.82 5.57
N PHE A 61 6.52 1.11 6.06
CA PHE A 61 6.05 -0.13 5.45
C PHE A 61 5.57 0.08 4.00
N ILE A 62 4.68 1.05 3.78
CA ILE A 62 4.15 1.35 2.45
C ILE A 62 5.28 1.82 1.52
N ASN A 63 6.21 2.64 2.01
CA ASN A 63 7.36 3.11 1.23
C ASN A 63 8.34 1.97 0.88
N LYS A 64 8.55 1.02 1.80
CA LYS A 64 9.44 -0.14 1.62
C LYS A 64 8.86 -1.13 0.61
N TYR A 65 7.57 -1.44 0.73
CA TYR A 65 6.92 -2.49 -0.06
C TYR A 65 6.11 -1.95 -1.24
N LEU A 66 5.09 -1.13 -0.99
CA LEU A 66 4.13 -0.69 -2.01
C LEU A 66 4.74 0.34 -2.97
N LYS A 67 5.59 1.26 -2.49
CA LYS A 67 6.25 2.27 -3.33
C LYS A 67 7.44 1.72 -4.14
N THR A 68 8.04 0.62 -3.69
CA THR A 68 9.01 -0.13 -4.50
C THR A 68 8.32 -0.79 -5.70
N PHE A 69 7.10 -1.29 -5.50
CA PHE A 69 6.27 -1.86 -6.57
C PHE A 69 5.88 -0.84 -7.65
N THR A 70 5.48 0.38 -7.26
CA THR A 70 5.14 1.43 -8.25
C THR A 70 6.33 1.90 -9.09
N LYS A 71 7.55 1.76 -8.59
CA LYS A 71 8.77 2.12 -9.35
C LYS A 71 9.19 1.04 -10.36
N GLN A 72 8.81 -0.22 -10.13
CA GLN A 72 9.11 -1.34 -11.04
C GLN A 72 8.04 -1.51 -12.13
N GLY A 73 6.82 -1.01 -11.92
CA GLY A 73 5.78 -0.94 -12.94
C GLY A 73 5.99 0.26 -13.85
N ASN A 74 6.55 0.02 -15.03
CA ASN A 74 6.48 0.95 -16.16
C ASN A 74 5.02 1.09 -16.65
N PHE A 75 4.21 1.85 -15.91
CA PHE A 75 2.94 2.41 -16.37
C PHE A 75 3.16 3.77 -17.03
#